data_AF-A0A564Z1X4-F1
#
_entry.id   AF-A0A564Z1X4-F1
#
_cell.length_a   1.000
_cell.length_b   1.000
_cell.length_c   1.000
_cell.angle_alpha   90.00
_cell.angle_beta   90.00
_cell.angle_gamma   90.00
#
_symmetry.space_group_name_H-M   'P 1'
#
loop_
_entity.id
_entity.type
_entity.pdbx_description
1 polymer ?
#
loop_
_entity_poly.entity_id
_entity_poly.type
_entity_poly.pdbx_seq_one_letter_code
_entity_poly.pdbx_strand_id
1 'polypeptide(L)'
;MSKIDLINVFICAAMGPPGGGRNEVTPRFMRHFHAVSMVPFNDATLTRIFSTLMQTYLRDQEFTSDFFLMGNVMVDATLQVYKAAISNLLPTPAKSHYVFNLRDFSRVILGICLIKKEQVPNKQTFIRLWVHEVLRVFYDRLTDDSDRQWLVEYIKNSIETSFKEKVNAVFSHLLENSKDNVTEETFRSLIFGDFMDIDALLEDRNYDE
;
A
#
# COMPACT_ATOMS: atom_id res chain seq x y z
N MET A 1 -41.98 -26.82 22.85
CA MET A 1 -40.93 -26.28 21.98
C MET A 1 -41.48 -26.24 20.56
N SER A 2 -41.60 -25.06 19.96
CA SER A 2 -42.03 -24.92 18.57
C SER A 2 -40.93 -25.45 17.64
N LYS A 3 -41.30 -26.30 16.69
CA LYS A 3 -40.39 -26.85 15.67
C LYS A 3 -39.98 -25.73 14.71
N ILE A 4 -38.68 -25.63 14.42
CA ILE A 4 -38.14 -24.73 13.41
C ILE A 4 -37.64 -25.60 12.26
N ASP A 5 -38.21 -25.39 11.08
CA ASP A 5 -37.80 -26.06 9.84
C ASP A 5 -36.95 -25.08 9.01
N LEU A 6 -35.73 -25.50 8.67
CA LEU A 6 -34.85 -24.75 7.76
C LEU A 6 -35.14 -25.19 6.32
N ILE A 7 -35.62 -24.26 5.50
CA ILE A 7 -35.99 -24.50 4.10
C ILE A 7 -35.04 -23.67 3.22
N ASN A 8 -34.50 -24.26 2.16
CA ASN A 8 -33.64 -23.59 1.15
C ASN A 8 -32.39 -22.88 1.71
N VAL A 9 -31.55 -23.62 2.45
CA VAL A 9 -30.28 -23.09 2.98
C VAL A 9 -29.10 -23.51 2.11
N PHE A 10 -28.28 -22.54 1.70
CA PHE A 10 -26.96 -22.77 1.12
C PHE A 10 -25.90 -22.30 2.10
N ILE A 11 -24.87 -23.12 2.30
CA ILE A 11 -23.75 -22.81 3.20
C ILE A 11 -22.49 -22.67 2.36
N CYS A 12 -21.84 -21.52 2.47
CA CYS A 12 -20.51 -21.26 1.93
C CYS A 12 -19.56 -20.94 3.09
N ALA A 13 -18.33 -21.46 3.04
CA ALA A 13 -17.33 -21.28 4.09
C ALA A 13 -15.96 -21.05 3.46
N ALA A 14 -15.08 -20.36 4.19
CA ALA A 14 -13.69 -20.12 3.80
C ALA A 14 -12.76 -20.41 4.97
N MET A 15 -11.55 -20.88 4.67
CA MET A 15 -10.50 -21.14 5.66
C MET A 15 -9.14 -20.80 5.08
N GLY A 16 -8.18 -20.45 5.95
CA GLY A 16 -6.77 -20.41 5.56
C GLY A 16 -6.20 -21.83 5.41
N PRO A 17 -5.11 -22.00 4.64
CA PRO A 17 -4.43 -23.28 4.59
C PRO A 17 -3.96 -23.71 6.00
N PRO A 18 -4.00 -25.01 6.31
CA PRO A 18 -3.54 -25.51 7.60
C PRO A 18 -2.04 -25.29 7.77
N GLY A 19 -1.59 -25.14 9.03
CA GLY A 19 -0.21 -24.79 9.36
C GLY A 19 -0.05 -23.37 9.92
N GLY A 20 1.16 -23.03 10.37
CA GLY A 20 1.45 -21.72 10.97
C GLY A 20 0.58 -21.37 12.18
N GLY A 21 0.15 -22.38 12.95
CA GLY A 21 -0.76 -22.23 14.09
C GLY A 21 -2.25 -22.36 13.76
N ARG A 22 -2.62 -22.59 12.50
CA ARG A 22 -4.01 -22.85 12.09
C ARG A 22 -4.35 -24.34 12.16
N ASN A 23 -5.50 -24.64 12.76
CA ASN A 23 -5.99 -26.00 12.92
C ASN A 23 -6.53 -26.58 11.61
N GLU A 24 -6.33 -27.89 11.43
CA GLU A 24 -6.96 -28.64 10.36
C GLU A 24 -8.45 -28.86 10.64
N VAL A 25 -9.25 -28.83 9.56
CA VAL A 25 -10.68 -29.15 9.63
C VAL A 25 -10.86 -30.66 9.43
N THR A 26 -11.67 -31.29 10.29
CA THR A 26 -11.85 -32.74 10.24
C THR A 26 -12.41 -33.21 8.88
N PRO A 27 -11.95 -34.36 8.34
CA PRO A 27 -12.48 -34.91 7.10
C PRO A 27 -13.99 -35.16 7.12
N ARG A 28 -14.54 -35.47 8.30
CA ARG A 28 -15.98 -35.66 8.51
C ARG A 28 -16.78 -34.40 8.22
N PHE A 29 -16.25 -33.23 8.55
CA PHE A 29 -16.90 -31.96 8.24
C PHE A 29 -16.68 -31.59 6.77
N MET A 30 -15.45 -31.75 6.27
CA MET A 30 -15.07 -31.44 4.89
C MET A 30 -15.87 -32.22 3.83
N ARG A 31 -16.35 -33.44 4.13
CA ARG A 31 -17.19 -34.22 3.20
C ARG A 31 -18.48 -33.52 2.76
N HIS A 32 -18.94 -32.53 3.53
CA HIS A 32 -20.16 -31.77 3.23
C HIS A 32 -19.92 -30.59 2.28
N PHE A 33 -18.65 -30.33 1.90
CA PHE A 33 -18.25 -29.19 1.09
C PHE A 33 -17.43 -29.64 -0.12
N HIS A 34 -17.52 -28.87 -1.21
CA HIS A 34 -16.52 -28.90 -2.26
C HIS A 34 -15.45 -27.85 -1.95
N ALA A 35 -14.20 -28.29 -1.80
CA ALA A 35 -13.09 -27.40 -1.53
C ALA A 35 -12.54 -26.80 -2.84
N VAL A 36 -12.44 -25.48 -2.89
CA VAL A 36 -11.79 -24.73 -3.97
C VAL A 36 -10.64 -23.93 -3.36
N SER A 37 -9.44 -24.11 -3.89
CA SER A 37 -8.24 -23.43 -3.41
C SER A 37 -7.99 -22.15 -4.20
N MET A 38 -7.81 -21.03 -3.49
CA MET A 38 -7.37 -19.77 -4.10
C MET A 38 -5.85 -19.68 -4.04
N VAL A 39 -5.22 -19.50 -5.21
CA VAL A 39 -3.78 -19.28 -5.32
C VAL A 39 -3.46 -17.78 -5.31
N PRO A 40 -2.29 -17.36 -4.81
CA PRO A 40 -1.85 -15.97 -4.92
C PRO A 40 -1.83 -15.51 -6.38
N PHE A 41 -2.17 -14.25 -6.61
CA PHE A 41 -2.08 -13.64 -7.94
C PHE A 41 -0.64 -13.54 -8.40
N ASN A 42 -0.41 -13.70 -9.71
CA ASN A 42 0.87 -13.38 -10.33
C ASN A 42 1.03 -11.86 -10.49
N ASP A 43 2.29 -11.44 -10.68
CA ASP A 43 2.66 -10.02 -10.84
C ASP A 43 1.83 -9.32 -11.93
N ALA A 44 1.67 -9.94 -13.10
CA ALA A 44 0.90 -9.36 -14.21
C ALA A 44 -0.57 -9.12 -13.86
N THR A 45 -1.17 -10.02 -13.07
CA THR A 45 -2.55 -9.87 -12.59
C THR A 45 -2.65 -8.75 -11.57
N LEU A 46 -1.70 -8.67 -10.64
CA LEU A 46 -1.63 -7.59 -9.64
C LEU A 46 -1.48 -6.23 -10.31
N THR A 47 -0.49 -6.07 -11.20
CA THR A 47 -0.31 -4.84 -11.98
C THR A 47 -1.59 -4.49 -12.72
N ARG A 48 -2.21 -5.43 -13.43
CA ARG A 48 -3.46 -5.16 -14.16
C ARG A 48 -4.58 -4.66 -13.25
N ILE A 49 -4.81 -5.30 -12.10
CA ILE A 49 -5.87 -4.92 -11.15
C ILE A 49 -5.63 -3.51 -10.63
N PHE A 50 -4.44 -3.23 -10.11
CA PHE A 50 -4.15 -1.94 -9.46
C PHE A 50 -3.90 -0.81 -10.44
N SER A 51 -3.32 -1.08 -11.62
CA SER A 51 -3.28 -0.10 -12.71
C SER A 51 -4.69 0.25 -13.14
N THR A 52 -5.59 -0.73 -13.33
CA THR A 52 -6.99 -0.42 -13.70
C THR A 52 -7.66 0.48 -12.65
N LEU A 53 -7.47 0.17 -11.36
CA LEU A 53 -8.00 0.98 -10.27
C LEU A 53 -7.42 2.40 -10.29
N MET A 54 -6.10 2.54 -10.39
CA MET A 54 -5.41 3.83 -10.45
C MET A 54 -5.86 4.66 -11.66
N GLN A 55 -5.95 4.04 -12.85
CA GLN A 55 -6.37 4.73 -14.07
C GLN A 55 -7.84 5.17 -14.04
N THR A 56 -8.70 4.38 -13.38
CA THR A 56 -10.11 4.75 -13.18
C THR A 56 -10.19 5.96 -12.28
N TYR A 57 -9.48 5.93 -11.14
CA TYR A 57 -9.42 7.05 -10.20
C TYR A 57 -8.91 8.34 -10.84
N LEU A 58 -7.75 8.28 -11.51
CA LEU A 58 -7.14 9.46 -12.15
C LEU A 58 -8.04 10.06 -13.24
N ARG A 59 -8.81 9.22 -13.93
CA ARG A 59 -9.81 9.67 -14.91
C ARG A 59 -11.00 10.36 -14.24
N ASP A 60 -11.55 9.75 -13.20
CA ASP A 60 -12.71 10.29 -12.50
C ASP A 60 -12.39 11.61 -11.80
N GLN A 61 -11.14 11.79 -11.34
CA GLN A 61 -10.63 13.04 -10.78
C GLN A 61 -10.06 14.01 -11.83
N GLU A 62 -10.22 13.72 -13.13
CA GLU A 62 -9.81 14.60 -14.24
C GLU A 62 -8.33 15.03 -14.21
N PHE A 63 -7.42 14.14 -13.81
CA PHE A 63 -5.98 14.39 -13.91
C PHE A 63 -5.54 14.52 -15.38
N THR A 64 -4.39 15.14 -15.62
CA THR A 64 -3.81 15.23 -16.97
C THR A 64 -3.13 13.92 -17.36
N SER A 65 -2.96 13.66 -18.66
CA SER A 65 -2.37 12.43 -19.21
C SER A 65 -0.99 12.08 -18.64
N ASP A 66 -0.22 13.09 -18.23
CA ASP A 66 1.09 12.91 -17.62
C ASP A 66 1.02 12.13 -16.29
N PHE A 67 -0.06 12.31 -15.52
CA PHE A 67 -0.29 11.58 -14.28
C PHE A 67 -0.77 10.15 -14.52
N PHE A 68 -1.38 9.84 -15.67
CA PHE A 68 -1.78 8.48 -16.02
C PHE A 68 -0.54 7.59 -16.19
N LEU A 69 0.49 8.09 -16.86
CA LEU A 69 1.78 7.41 -16.97
C LEU A 69 2.42 7.24 -15.60
N MET A 70 2.40 8.30 -14.78
CA MET A 70 2.95 8.26 -13.42
C MET A 70 2.22 7.25 -12.52
N GLY A 71 0.90 7.16 -12.63
CA GLY A 71 0.09 6.21 -11.87
C GLY A 71 0.45 4.75 -12.16
N ASN A 72 0.77 4.42 -13.41
CA ASN A 72 1.27 3.07 -13.74
C ASN A 72 2.65 2.82 -13.11
N VAL A 73 3.56 3.80 -13.19
CA VAL A 73 4.89 3.71 -12.56
C VAL A 73 4.76 3.51 -11.05
N MET A 74 3.82 4.19 -10.39
CA MET A 74 3.55 4.01 -8.96
C MET A 74 3.04 2.61 -8.62
N VAL A 75 2.16 2.04 -9.43
CA VAL A 75 1.68 0.67 -9.22
C VAL A 75 2.84 -0.32 -9.32
N ASP A 76 3.69 -0.17 -10.33
CA ASP A 76 4.86 -1.04 -10.51
C ASP A 76 5.90 -0.85 -9.39
N ALA A 77 6.18 0.40 -8.98
CA ALA A 77 7.07 0.68 -7.86
C ALA A 77 6.53 0.11 -6.53
N THR A 78 5.21 0.22 -6.31
CA THR A 78 4.54 -0.38 -5.14
C THR A 78 4.64 -1.91 -5.15
N LEU A 79 4.53 -2.53 -6.33
CA LEU A 79 4.74 -3.98 -6.48
C LEU A 79 6.16 -4.41 -6.13
N GLN A 80 7.15 -3.64 -6.56
CA GLN A 80 8.56 -3.90 -6.23
C GLN A 80 8.80 -3.79 -4.73
N VAL A 81 8.35 -2.70 -4.09
CA VAL A 81 8.42 -2.51 -2.63
C VAL A 81 7.73 -3.65 -1.89
N TYR A 82 6.51 -3.99 -2.28
CA TYR A 82 5.74 -5.07 -1.64
C TYR A 82 6.47 -6.42 -1.70
N LYS A 83 7.00 -6.78 -2.86
CA LYS A 83 7.75 -8.03 -3.02
C LYS A 83 9.07 -8.02 -2.24
N ALA A 84 9.79 -6.90 -2.26
CA ALA A 84 11.02 -6.73 -1.50
C ALA A 84 10.77 -6.77 0.01
N ALA A 85 9.67 -6.19 0.49
CA ALA A 85 9.26 -6.25 1.89
C ALA A 85 8.97 -7.69 2.30
N ILE A 86 8.18 -8.44 1.52
CA ILE A 86 7.89 -9.86 1.83
C ILE A 86 9.17 -10.70 1.86
N SER A 87 10.14 -10.45 0.98
CA SER A 87 11.36 -11.26 0.92
C SER A 87 12.37 -10.92 2.02
N ASN A 88 12.48 -9.66 2.43
CA ASN A 88 13.53 -9.19 3.33
C ASN A 88 13.05 -8.98 4.78
N LEU A 89 11.77 -8.63 4.97
CA LEU A 89 11.19 -8.32 6.27
C LEU A 89 10.38 -9.52 6.79
N LEU A 90 11.07 -10.63 7.01
CA LEU A 90 10.44 -11.88 7.43
C LEU A 90 9.97 -11.83 8.90
N PRO A 91 8.80 -12.40 9.21
CA PRO A 91 8.33 -12.49 10.59
C PRO A 91 9.22 -13.45 11.38
N THR A 92 9.78 -12.95 12.48
CA THR A 92 10.52 -13.76 13.47
C THR A 92 9.79 -13.73 14.82
N PRO A 93 10.11 -14.59 15.79
CA PRO A 93 9.51 -14.49 17.13
C PRO A 93 9.66 -13.10 17.76
N ALA A 94 10.76 -12.40 17.51
CA ALA A 94 10.99 -11.03 17.96
C ALA A 94 10.20 -9.98 17.15
N LYS A 95 9.88 -10.27 15.88
CA LYS A 95 9.21 -9.37 14.92
C LYS A 95 7.97 -10.03 14.31
N SER A 96 7.11 -10.61 15.13
CA SER A 96 5.97 -11.42 14.67
C SER A 96 4.92 -10.61 13.91
N HIS A 97 4.92 -9.29 14.05
CA HIS A 97 4.03 -8.35 13.38
C HIS A 97 4.49 -7.96 11.97
N TYR A 98 5.66 -8.43 11.51
CA TYR A 98 6.18 -8.24 10.14
C TYR A 98 5.46 -9.16 9.14
N VAL A 99 4.13 -9.09 9.10
CA VAL A 99 3.30 -9.89 8.20
C VAL A 99 2.70 -8.97 7.15
N PHE A 100 3.27 -9.03 5.95
CA PHE A 100 2.80 -8.28 4.79
C PHE A 100 1.96 -9.16 3.87
N ASN A 101 0.87 -8.61 3.34
CA ASN A 101 -0.02 -9.30 2.40
C ASN A 101 -0.62 -8.32 1.39
N LEU A 102 -1.46 -8.82 0.49
CA LEU A 102 -2.07 -8.02 -0.58
C LEU A 102 -2.86 -6.80 -0.10
N ARG A 103 -3.37 -6.81 1.13
CA ARG A 103 -4.04 -5.64 1.73
C ARG A 103 -3.08 -4.45 1.87
N ASP A 104 -1.80 -4.71 2.11
CA ASP A 104 -0.79 -3.67 2.30
C ASP A 104 -0.49 -2.98 0.98
N PHE A 105 -0.32 -3.75 -0.10
CA PHE A 105 -0.31 -3.20 -1.45
C PHE A 105 -1.55 -2.33 -1.70
N SER A 106 -2.74 -2.88 -1.41
CA SER A 106 -4.00 -2.18 -1.65
C SER A 106 -4.10 -0.87 -0.86
N ARG A 107 -3.61 -0.85 0.38
CA ARG A 107 -3.61 0.35 1.24
C ARG A 107 -2.74 1.46 0.66
N VAL A 108 -1.57 1.15 0.11
CA VAL A 108 -0.73 2.17 -0.55
C VAL A 108 -1.47 2.78 -1.73
N ILE A 109 -2.02 1.96 -2.63
CA ILE A 109 -2.72 2.47 -3.81
C ILE A 109 -3.97 3.26 -3.42
N LEU A 110 -4.76 2.75 -2.48
CA LEU A 110 -5.97 3.44 -2.02
C LEU A 110 -5.66 4.73 -1.26
N GLY A 111 -4.54 4.79 -0.53
CA GLY A 111 -4.05 6.02 0.10
C GLY A 111 -3.67 7.09 -0.93
N ILE A 112 -3.01 6.69 -2.02
CA ILE A 112 -2.73 7.59 -3.14
C ILE A 112 -4.03 8.10 -3.76
N CYS A 113 -5.06 7.25 -3.85
CA CYS A 113 -6.39 7.62 -4.34
C CYS A 113 -7.20 8.51 -3.36
N LEU A 114 -6.62 9.03 -2.28
CA LEU A 114 -7.26 10.04 -1.45
C LEU A 114 -6.99 11.47 -1.94
N ILE A 115 -5.90 11.68 -2.71
CA ILE A 115 -5.49 13.03 -3.13
C ILE A 115 -6.31 13.53 -4.33
N LYS A 116 -6.81 14.76 -4.25
CA LYS A 116 -7.50 15.43 -5.36
C LYS A 116 -6.50 16.12 -6.30
N LYS A 117 -6.86 16.34 -7.57
CA LYS A 117 -5.96 16.95 -8.57
C LYS A 117 -5.45 18.32 -8.15
N GLU A 118 -6.27 19.08 -7.42
CA GLU A 118 -5.95 20.43 -6.94
C GLU A 118 -4.76 20.42 -5.96
N GLN A 119 -4.57 19.31 -5.24
CA GLN A 119 -3.50 19.14 -4.25
C GLN A 119 -2.22 18.53 -4.83
N VAL A 120 -2.18 18.31 -6.16
CA VAL A 120 -1.00 17.75 -6.85
C VAL A 120 -0.52 18.74 -7.91
N PRO A 121 0.15 19.84 -7.52
CA PRO A 121 0.57 20.88 -8.46
C PRO A 121 1.66 20.40 -9.44
N ASN A 122 2.42 19.38 -9.06
CA ASN A 122 3.53 18.87 -9.86
C ASN A 122 3.79 17.38 -9.63
N LYS A 123 4.58 16.77 -10.53
CA LYS A 123 4.98 15.36 -10.47
C LYS A 123 5.72 15.00 -9.18
N GLN A 124 6.52 15.91 -8.64
CA GLN A 124 7.30 15.68 -7.42
C GLN A 124 6.39 15.49 -6.20
N THR A 125 5.32 16.28 -6.09
CA THR A 125 4.31 16.14 -5.02
C THR A 125 3.63 14.79 -5.08
N PHE A 126 3.32 14.31 -6.28
CA PHE A 126 2.75 12.96 -6.46
C PHE A 126 3.73 11.86 -6.04
N ILE A 127 5.02 11.99 -6.37
CA ILE A 127 6.06 11.04 -5.92
C ILE A 127 6.18 11.05 -4.39
N ARG A 128 6.15 12.24 -3.76
CA ARG A 128 6.16 12.35 -2.30
C ARG A 128 4.95 11.67 -1.67
N LEU A 129 3.74 11.85 -2.20
CA LEU A 129 2.56 11.12 -1.75
C LEU A 129 2.77 9.60 -1.78
N TRP A 130 3.34 9.06 -2.87
CA TRP A 130 3.67 7.64 -2.93
C TRP A 130 4.66 7.23 -1.83
N VAL A 131 5.71 8.03 -1.58
CA VAL A 131 6.65 7.78 -0.49
C VAL A 131 5.94 7.78 0.86
N HIS A 132 5.08 8.77 1.13
CA HIS A 132 4.32 8.87 2.37
C HIS A 132 3.46 7.60 2.60
N GLU A 133 2.69 7.18 1.59
CA GLU A 133 1.83 6.00 1.73
C GLU A 133 2.63 4.70 1.91
N VAL A 134 3.79 4.57 1.24
CA VAL A 134 4.69 3.44 1.47
C VAL A 134 5.22 3.44 2.90
N LEU A 135 5.64 4.60 3.43
CA LEU A 135 6.12 4.70 4.82
C LEU A 135 4.99 4.35 5.80
N ARG A 136 3.84 4.99 5.68
CA ARG A 136 2.67 4.72 6.53
C ARG A 136 2.29 3.23 6.56
N VAL A 137 2.35 2.55 5.42
CA VAL A 137 1.95 1.14 5.35
C VAL A 137 3.07 0.22 5.84
N PHE A 138 4.31 0.41 5.38
CA PHE A 138 5.40 -0.54 5.63
C PHE A 138 6.33 -0.11 6.76
N TYR A 139 6.75 1.16 6.77
CA TYR A 139 7.74 1.71 7.70
C TYR A 139 7.24 1.74 9.15
N ASP A 140 5.98 2.14 9.36
CA ASP A 140 5.41 2.26 10.71
C ASP A 140 5.35 0.93 11.48
N ARG A 141 5.44 -0.20 10.76
CA ARG A 141 5.52 -1.54 11.36
C ARG A 141 6.93 -1.93 11.78
N LEU A 142 7.97 -1.20 11.36
CA LEU A 142 9.36 -1.60 11.58
C LEU A 142 9.84 -1.13 12.96
N THR A 143 10.44 -2.05 13.72
CA THR A 143 11.01 -1.78 15.04
C THR A 143 12.51 -1.62 15.01
N ASP A 144 13.18 -2.24 14.05
CA ASP A 144 14.64 -2.28 13.99
C ASP A 144 15.18 -1.23 13.03
N ASP A 145 16.21 -0.50 13.46
CA ASP A 145 16.80 0.58 12.70
C ASP A 145 17.47 0.09 11.40
N SER A 146 17.99 -1.15 11.38
CA SER A 146 18.52 -1.75 10.15
C SER A 146 17.44 -1.95 9.08
N ASP A 147 16.25 -2.37 9.48
CA ASP A 147 15.12 -2.62 8.57
C ASP A 147 14.55 -1.29 8.07
N ARG A 148 14.47 -0.29 8.97
CA ARG A 148 14.07 1.09 8.65
C ARG A 148 15.01 1.71 7.62
N GLN A 149 16.32 1.64 7.87
CA GLN A 149 17.33 2.17 6.96
C GLN A 149 17.30 1.44 5.60
N TRP A 150 17.11 0.12 5.61
CA TRP A 150 16.95 -0.66 4.38
C TRP A 150 15.75 -0.18 3.56
N LEU A 151 14.58 0.03 4.19
CA LEU A 151 13.38 0.48 3.48
C LEU A 151 13.56 1.91 2.94
N VAL A 152 14.14 2.82 3.71
CA VAL A 152 14.45 4.19 3.27
C VAL A 152 15.36 4.17 2.04
N GLU A 153 16.41 3.36 2.06
CA GLU A 153 17.34 3.23 0.94
C GLU A 153 16.66 2.59 -0.27
N TYR A 154 15.81 1.58 -0.06
CA TYR A 154 15.04 0.96 -1.14
C TYR A 154 14.09 1.96 -1.81
N ILE A 155 13.43 2.82 -1.02
CA ILE A 155 12.55 3.87 -1.54
C ILE A 155 13.35 4.87 -2.38
N LYS A 156 14.51 5.34 -1.88
CA LYS A 156 15.41 6.24 -2.63
C LYS A 156 15.81 5.66 -3.99
N ASN A 157 16.25 4.41 -4.00
CA ASN A 157 16.60 3.70 -5.23
C ASN A 157 15.39 3.54 -6.17
N SER A 158 14.20 3.30 -5.62
CA SER A 158 12.96 3.21 -6.41
C SER A 158 12.60 4.53 -7.08
N ILE A 159 12.80 5.67 -6.41
CA ILE A 159 12.61 7.02 -6.98
C ILE A 159 13.54 7.22 -8.19
N GLU A 160 14.82 6.92 -8.03
CA GLU A 160 15.80 7.15 -9.10
C GLU A 160 15.62 6.20 -10.29
N THR A 161 15.23 4.95 -10.05
CA THR A 161 15.12 3.93 -11.10
C THR A 161 13.76 3.92 -11.80
N SER A 162 12.67 3.95 -11.04
CA SER A 162 11.31 3.83 -11.58
C SER A 162 10.78 5.18 -12.04
N PHE A 163 10.94 6.22 -11.21
CA PHE A 163 10.43 7.56 -11.51
C PHE A 163 11.43 8.42 -12.30
N LYS A 164 12.71 8.02 -12.35
CA LYS A 164 13.80 8.73 -13.06
C LYS A 164 14.00 10.17 -12.57
N GLU A 165 13.72 10.39 -11.29
CA GLU A 165 13.88 11.68 -10.62
C GLU A 165 15.00 11.60 -9.59
N LYS A 166 15.68 12.72 -9.33
CA LYS A 166 16.70 12.78 -8.27
C LYS A 166 16.01 12.95 -6.93
N VAL A 167 16.39 12.12 -5.94
CA VAL A 167 15.78 12.17 -4.60
C VAL A 167 15.83 13.59 -4.02
N ASN A 168 17.00 14.24 -4.02
CA ASN A 168 17.14 15.61 -3.49
C ASN A 168 16.30 16.65 -4.24
N ALA A 169 15.95 16.43 -5.52
CA ALA A 169 15.09 17.34 -6.26
C ALA A 169 13.63 17.22 -5.80
N VAL A 170 13.15 15.98 -5.58
CA VAL A 170 11.79 15.68 -5.12
C VAL A 170 11.49 16.26 -3.74
N PHE A 171 12.49 16.27 -2.86
CA PHE A 171 12.40 16.70 -1.46
C PHE A 171 13.07 18.04 -1.17
N SER A 172 13.36 18.82 -2.20
CA SER A 172 14.17 20.04 -2.07
C SER A 172 13.61 21.07 -1.08
N HIS A 173 12.29 21.15 -0.89
CA HIS A 173 11.64 22.06 0.06
C HIS A 173 11.74 21.61 1.52
N LEU A 174 12.08 20.34 1.78
CA LEU A 174 12.29 19.79 3.12
C LEU A 174 13.77 19.80 3.54
N LEU A 175 14.67 20.24 2.66
CA LEU A 175 16.10 20.35 2.95
C LEU A 175 16.44 21.78 3.39
N GLU A 176 17.07 21.92 4.55
CA GLU A 176 17.52 23.23 5.05
C GLU A 176 18.61 23.83 4.15
N ASN A 177 19.55 23.00 3.68
CA ASN A 177 20.57 23.40 2.72
C ASN A 177 20.50 22.55 1.44
N SER A 178 20.78 23.19 0.29
CA SER A 178 20.78 22.52 -1.02
C SER A 178 21.86 21.43 -1.18
N LYS A 179 22.77 21.30 -0.21
CA LYS A 179 23.83 20.27 -0.17
C LYS A 179 23.49 19.09 0.74
N ASP A 180 22.43 19.21 1.53
CA ASP A 180 22.04 18.16 2.45
C ASP A 180 21.41 17.01 1.66
N ASN A 181 21.65 15.79 2.13
CA ASN A 181 21.06 14.60 1.55
C ASN A 181 19.76 14.29 2.28
N VAL A 182 18.77 13.79 1.54
CA VAL A 182 17.54 13.29 2.12
C VAL A 182 17.86 12.15 3.09
N THR A 183 17.45 12.28 4.35
CA THR A 183 17.65 11.27 5.40
C THR A 183 16.33 10.59 5.74
N GLU A 184 16.36 9.63 6.66
CA GLU A 184 15.14 9.08 7.27
C GLU A 184 14.29 10.19 7.91
N GLU A 185 14.91 11.17 8.58
CA GLU A 185 14.20 12.28 9.22
C GLU A 185 13.46 13.14 8.20
N THR A 186 14.07 13.40 7.03
CA THR A 186 13.39 14.10 5.92
C THR A 186 12.16 13.34 5.41
N PHE A 187 12.24 12.00 5.37
CA PHE A 187 11.08 11.18 5.00
C PHE A 187 10.00 11.17 6.09
N ARG A 188 10.39 11.21 7.37
CA ARG A 188 9.46 11.25 8.49
C ARG A 188 8.81 12.61 8.72
N SER A 189 9.42 13.70 8.25
CA SER A 189 8.80 15.02 8.25
C SER A 189 7.77 15.17 7.13
N LEU A 190 7.76 14.27 6.15
CA LEU A 190 6.73 14.23 5.11
C LEU A 190 5.42 13.66 5.66
N ILE A 191 4.41 14.50 5.75
CA ILE A 191 3.08 14.14 6.21
C ILE A 191 2.12 14.36 5.04
N PHE A 192 1.12 13.49 4.91
CA PHE A 192 -0.08 13.77 4.15
C PHE A 192 -1.27 13.47 5.06
N GLY A 193 -2.32 14.28 4.99
CA GLY A 193 -3.43 14.20 5.93
C GLY A 193 -4.64 14.99 5.48
N ASP A 194 -5.79 14.67 6.06
CA ASP A 194 -7.03 15.44 5.90
C ASP A 194 -7.29 16.37 7.10
N PHE A 195 -6.30 16.52 8.00
CA PHE A 195 -6.44 17.21 9.29
C PHE A 195 -5.81 18.61 9.31
N MET A 196 -5.29 19.10 8.19
CA MET A 196 -4.65 20.42 8.11
C MET A 196 -5.67 21.55 8.30
N ASP A 197 -6.89 21.38 7.76
CA ASP A 197 -8.02 22.27 8.01
C ASP A 197 -8.96 21.67 9.06
N ILE A 198 -8.72 22.03 10.33
CA ILE A 198 -9.48 21.52 11.47
C ILE A 198 -10.91 22.09 11.46
N ASP A 199 -11.09 23.30 10.93
CA ASP A 199 -12.35 24.04 10.92
C ASP A 199 -13.27 23.60 9.77
N ALA A 200 -12.74 22.98 8.72
CA ALA A 200 -13.52 22.37 7.65
C ALA A 200 -14.36 21.18 8.12
N LEU A 201 -15.57 21.08 7.56
CA LEU A 201 -16.43 19.90 7.69
C LEU A 201 -15.71 18.68 7.11
N LEU A 202 -16.01 17.49 7.64
CA LEU A 202 -15.37 16.24 7.21
C LEU A 202 -15.45 15.99 5.70
N GLU A 203 -16.51 16.45 5.06
CA GLU A 203 -16.73 16.32 3.61
C GLU A 203 -15.91 17.31 2.76
N ASP A 204 -15.48 18.43 3.36
CA ASP A 204 -14.73 19.50 2.71
C ASP A 204 -13.22 19.39 2.93
N ARG A 205 -12.79 18.54 3.88
CA ARG A 205 -11.37 18.28 4.15
C ARG A 205 -10.69 17.70 2.92
N ASN A 206 -9.53 18.25 2.60
CA ASN A 206 -8.70 17.79 1.50
C ASN A 206 -7.55 16.97 2.07
N TYR A 207 -7.24 15.86 1.42
CA TYR A 207 -6.01 15.13 1.67
C TYR A 207 -4.87 15.86 0.97
N ASP A 208 -3.98 16.48 1.73
CA ASP A 208 -2.85 17.28 1.25
C ASP A 208 -1.57 16.99 2.05
N GLU A 209 -0.46 17.58 1.61
CA GLU A 209 0.88 17.46 2.24
C GLU A 209 1.03 18.39 3.44
#